data_AF-A0AA38LZR4-F1
#
_entry.id   AF-A0AA38LZR4-F1
#
_cell.length_a   1.000
_cell.length_b   1.000
_cell.length_c   1.000
_cell.angle_alpha   90.00
_cell.angle_beta   90.00
_cell.angle_gamma   90.00
#
_symmetry.space_group_name_H-M   'P 1'
#
loop_
_entity.id
_entity.type
_entity.pdbx_description
1 polymer ?
#
loop_
_entity_poly.entity_id
_entity_poly.type
_entity_poly.pdbx_seq_one_letter_code
_entity_poly.pdbx_strand_id
1 'polypeptide(L)'
;MGTIARIANKLGYFVEIMSNDKDIYQLVNDNTVVITQKTSKCEKEFITEKEVLDAFNCAPKQIPDMKSLMGDSSDNIKGVCGLHYSTATKIISKYGSVEKCFINMSELDEKAKNLLNKNRERILMNKQIATIQRHVDIGRIDFRPLHINYKGFL
;
A
#
# COMPACT_ATOMS: atom_id res chain seq x y z
N MET A 1 -12.23 -4.13 2.61
CA MET A 1 -11.48 -4.53 1.39
C MET A 1 -10.33 -5.49 1.66
N GLY A 2 -9.33 -5.12 2.45
CA GLY A 2 -8.12 -5.96 2.67
C GLY A 2 -8.40 -7.39 3.15
N THR A 3 -9.31 -7.57 4.10
CA THR A 3 -9.70 -8.92 4.57
C THR A 3 -10.38 -9.75 3.49
N ILE A 4 -11.35 -9.17 2.77
CA ILE A 4 -12.11 -9.87 1.73
C ILE A 4 -11.17 -10.30 0.59
N ALA A 5 -10.31 -9.40 0.11
CA ALA A 5 -9.34 -9.71 -0.94
C ALA A 5 -8.41 -10.87 -0.52
N ARG A 6 -7.88 -10.84 0.72
CA ARG A 6 -7.07 -11.93 1.27
C ARG A 6 -7.82 -13.26 1.30
N ILE A 7 -9.08 -13.26 1.75
CA ILE A 7 -9.89 -14.50 1.83
C ILE A 7 -10.17 -15.03 0.42
N ALA A 8 -10.57 -14.16 -0.51
CA ALA A 8 -10.84 -14.52 -1.89
C ALA A 8 -9.61 -15.12 -2.59
N ASN A 9 -8.43 -14.49 -2.47
CA ASN A 9 -7.19 -15.06 -3.01
C ASN A 9 -6.86 -16.43 -2.39
N LYS A 10 -7.08 -16.62 -1.08
CA LYS A 10 -6.87 -17.93 -0.42
C LYS A 10 -7.81 -19.03 -0.94
N LEU A 11 -8.99 -18.64 -1.43
CA LEU A 11 -9.96 -19.56 -2.04
C LEU A 11 -9.71 -19.76 -3.55
N GLY A 12 -8.65 -19.16 -4.11
CA GLY A 12 -8.28 -19.30 -5.52
C GLY A 12 -8.99 -18.32 -6.46
N TYR A 13 -9.70 -17.32 -5.92
CA TYR A 13 -10.31 -16.28 -6.75
C TYR A 13 -9.30 -15.20 -7.13
N PHE A 14 -9.39 -14.78 -8.39
CA PHE A 14 -8.81 -13.53 -8.86
C PHE A 14 -9.68 -12.35 -8.40
N VAL A 15 -9.05 -11.30 -7.88
CA VAL A 15 -9.74 -10.16 -7.27
C VAL A 15 -9.45 -8.89 -8.06
N GLU A 16 -10.53 -8.24 -8.51
CA GLU A 16 -10.45 -6.91 -9.11
C GLU A 16 -11.05 -5.90 -8.13
N ILE A 17 -10.26 -4.92 -7.72
CA ILE A 17 -10.71 -3.85 -6.82
C ILE A 17 -10.89 -2.57 -7.62
N MET A 18 -12.12 -2.10 -7.78
CA MET A 18 -12.38 -0.82 -8.42
C MET A 18 -12.27 0.32 -7.40
N SER A 19 -11.22 1.14 -7.51
CA SER A 19 -10.99 2.30 -6.62
C SER A 19 -10.00 3.29 -7.23
N ASN A 20 -10.23 4.58 -7.00
CA ASN A 20 -9.26 5.65 -7.29
C ASN A 20 -8.32 5.95 -6.10
N ASP A 21 -8.58 5.32 -4.95
CA ASP A 21 -7.72 5.43 -3.77
C ASP A 21 -6.44 4.61 -3.97
N LYS A 22 -5.30 5.30 -3.91
CA LYS A 22 -3.96 4.72 -4.13
C LYS A 22 -3.52 3.84 -2.96
N ASP A 23 -4.17 3.92 -1.81
CA ASP A 23 -3.84 3.11 -0.64
C ASP A 23 -4.12 1.65 -0.89
N ILE A 24 -5.13 1.39 -1.71
CA ILE A 24 -5.55 0.06 -2.14
C ILE A 24 -4.43 -0.63 -2.93
N TYR A 25 -3.50 0.12 -3.53
CA TYR A 25 -2.39 -0.45 -4.29
C TYR A 25 -1.53 -1.38 -3.43
N GLN A 26 -1.51 -1.21 -2.10
CA GLN A 26 -0.80 -2.12 -1.20
C GLN A 26 -1.36 -3.56 -1.17
N LEU A 27 -2.58 -3.76 -1.69
CA LEU A 27 -3.23 -5.06 -1.79
C LEU A 27 -2.93 -5.79 -3.10
N VAL A 28 -2.35 -5.11 -4.09
CA VAL A 28 -1.99 -5.67 -5.39
C VAL A 28 -1.01 -6.83 -5.21
N ASN A 29 -1.29 -7.93 -5.90
CA ASN A 29 -0.46 -9.14 -5.96
C ASN A 29 -0.79 -9.94 -7.22
N ASP A 30 -0.14 -11.08 -7.44
CA ASP A 30 -0.41 -11.99 -8.57
C ASP A 30 -1.90 -12.31 -8.82
N ASN A 31 -2.72 -12.34 -7.76
CA ASN A 31 -4.16 -12.65 -7.84
C ASN A 31 -5.05 -11.43 -7.55
N THR A 32 -4.50 -10.22 -7.46
CA THR A 32 -5.26 -8.99 -7.16
C THR A 32 -4.78 -7.81 -7.97
N VAL A 33 -5.68 -7.18 -8.72
CA VAL A 33 -5.43 -5.94 -9.45
C VAL A 33 -6.36 -4.83 -8.98
N VAL A 34 -5.92 -3.58 -9.11
CA VAL A 34 -6.76 -2.41 -8.84
C VAL A 34 -7.15 -1.74 -10.15
N ILE A 35 -8.42 -1.44 -10.31
CA ILE A 35 -8.96 -0.73 -11.48
C ILE A 35 -9.27 0.71 -11.05
N THR A 36 -8.53 1.65 -11.62
CA THR A 36 -8.72 3.10 -11.40
C THR A 36 -9.23 3.76 -12.67
N GLN A 37 -9.88 4.92 -12.55
CA GLN A 37 -10.31 5.72 -13.69
C GLN A 37 -9.50 7.01 -13.75
N LYS A 38 -8.93 7.34 -14.92
CA LYS A 38 -8.36 8.68 -15.13
C LYS A 38 -9.49 9.69 -15.25
N THR A 39 -9.52 10.66 -14.32
CA THR A 39 -10.55 11.71 -14.18
C THR A 39 -10.84 12.48 -15.47
N SER A 40 -9.89 12.52 -16.41
CA SER A 40 -10.01 13.28 -17.66
C SER A 40 -10.61 12.52 -18.84
N LYS A 41 -10.64 11.18 -18.82
CA LYS A 41 -11.01 10.38 -20.02
C LYS A 41 -11.97 9.22 -19.78
N CYS A 42 -12.37 8.93 -18.53
CA CYS A 42 -13.17 7.74 -18.19
C CYS A 42 -12.53 6.40 -18.66
N GLU A 43 -11.24 6.41 -18.96
CA GLU A 43 -10.49 5.21 -19.34
C GLU A 43 -10.11 4.44 -18.08
N LYS A 44 -10.37 3.13 -18.10
CA LYS A 44 -9.98 2.20 -17.03
C LYS A 44 -8.48 1.91 -17.14
N GLU A 45 -7.80 2.00 -16.02
CA GLU A 45 -6.38 1.65 -15.88
C GLU A 45 -6.26 0.51 -14.86
N PHE A 46 -5.54 -0.53 -15.25
CA PHE A 46 -5.26 -1.68 -14.39
C PHE A 46 -3.91 -1.47 -13.71
N ILE A 47 -3.92 -1.51 -12.40
CA ILE A 47 -2.74 -1.34 -11.56
C ILE A 47 -2.32 -2.73 -11.09
N THR A 48 -1.27 -3.26 -11.70
CA THR A 48 -0.58 -4.50 -11.31
C THR A 48 0.67 -4.17 -10.50
N GLU A 49 1.41 -5.19 -10.05
CA GLU A 49 2.66 -4.97 -9.31
C GLU A 49 3.65 -4.10 -10.10
N LYS A 50 3.65 -4.23 -11.43
CA LYS A 50 4.51 -3.46 -12.32
C LYS A 50 4.16 -1.97 -12.27
N GLU A 51 2.89 -1.61 -12.44
CA GLU A 51 2.46 -0.21 -12.41
C GLU A 51 2.70 0.42 -11.03
N VAL A 52 2.59 -0.36 -9.96
CA VAL A 52 2.97 0.10 -8.61
C VAL A 52 4.47 0.36 -8.53
N LEU A 53 5.29 -0.56 -9.02
CA LEU A 53 6.74 -0.39 -9.03
C LEU A 53 7.17 0.85 -9.84
N ASP A 54 6.61 1.03 -11.03
CA ASP A 54 6.92 2.15 -11.92
C ASP A 54 6.49 3.49 -11.31
N ALA A 55 5.34 3.53 -10.61
CA ALA A 55 4.83 4.76 -10.00
C ALA A 55 5.48 5.11 -8.65
N PHE A 56 5.84 4.11 -7.84
CA PHE A 56 6.28 4.32 -6.45
C PHE A 56 7.70 3.87 -6.16
N ASN A 57 8.41 3.27 -7.12
CA ASN A 57 9.73 2.66 -6.94
C ASN A 57 9.80 1.67 -5.76
N CYS A 58 8.68 1.03 -5.44
CA CYS A 58 8.59 0.03 -4.38
C CYS A 58 7.53 -1.02 -4.73
N ALA A 59 7.62 -2.19 -4.10
CA ALA A 59 6.60 -3.21 -4.25
C ALA A 59 5.29 -2.80 -3.53
N PRO A 60 4.11 -3.30 -3.96
CA PRO A 60 2.83 -3.06 -3.28
C PRO A 60 2.88 -3.14 -1.75
N LYS A 61 3.45 -4.23 -1.23
CA LYS A 61 3.58 -4.46 0.23
C LYS A 61 4.42 -3.41 0.98
N GLN A 62 5.19 -2.59 0.26
CA GLN A 62 6.09 -1.57 0.81
C GLN A 62 5.50 -0.15 0.72
N ILE A 63 4.32 0.03 0.13
CA ILE A 63 3.64 1.33 0.10
C ILE A 63 3.47 1.92 1.51
N PRO A 64 3.01 1.16 2.54
CA PRO A 64 2.91 1.71 3.89
C PRO A 64 4.26 2.13 4.47
N ASP A 65 5.33 1.39 4.16
CA ASP A 65 6.69 1.77 4.56
C ASP A 65 7.12 3.08 3.89
N MET A 66 6.87 3.25 2.60
CA MET A 66 7.16 4.50 1.88
C MET A 66 6.37 5.68 2.44
N LYS A 67 5.07 5.51 2.68
CA LYS A 67 4.22 6.54 3.31
C LYS A 67 4.68 6.88 4.73
N SER A 68 5.15 5.91 5.49
CA SER A 68 5.63 6.16 6.84
C SER A 68 6.84 7.11 6.90
N LEU A 69 7.68 7.05 5.86
CA LEU A 69 8.88 7.86 5.69
C LEU A 69 8.57 9.21 5.03
N MET A 70 7.82 9.19 3.93
CA MET A 70 7.55 10.36 3.10
C MET A 70 6.36 11.19 3.58
N GLY A 71 5.49 10.60 4.38
CA GLY A 71 4.19 11.15 4.73
C GLY A 71 3.13 10.89 3.65
N ASP A 72 1.92 11.33 3.99
CA ASP A 72 0.76 11.31 3.12
C ASP A 72 -0.08 12.57 3.43
N SER A 73 -0.14 13.50 2.48
CA SER A 73 -0.87 14.75 2.67
C SER A 73 -2.39 14.57 2.72
N SER A 74 -2.92 13.58 2.01
CA SER A 74 -4.35 13.25 2.00
C SER A 74 -4.81 12.69 3.35
N ASP A 75 -3.96 11.88 4.00
CA ASP A 75 -4.25 11.27 5.31
C ASP A 75 -3.67 12.05 6.49
N ASN A 76 -3.19 13.28 6.27
CA ASN A 76 -2.54 14.12 7.29
C ASN A 76 -1.37 13.42 8.01
N ILE A 77 -0.70 12.48 7.33
CA ILE A 77 0.48 11.77 7.82
C ILE A 77 1.71 12.63 7.53
N LYS A 78 2.34 13.14 8.58
CA LYS A 78 3.58 13.92 8.42
C LYS A 78 4.78 13.00 8.22
N GLY A 79 5.46 13.19 7.10
CA GLY A 79 6.71 12.52 6.77
C GLY A 79 7.88 12.96 7.65
N VAL A 80 9.04 12.35 7.42
CA VAL A 80 10.30 12.72 8.08
C VAL A 80 10.88 13.95 7.38
N CYS A 81 10.86 15.10 8.06
CA CYS A 81 11.44 16.33 7.53
C CYS A 81 12.93 16.12 7.19
N GLY A 82 13.35 16.52 5.99
CA GLY A 82 14.71 16.33 5.49
C GLY A 82 15.01 14.95 4.91
N LEU A 83 14.03 14.04 4.84
CA LEU A 83 14.15 12.79 4.10
C LEU A 83 13.60 12.97 2.68
N HIS A 84 14.44 12.75 1.68
CA HIS A 84 14.03 12.83 0.28
C HIS A 84 13.52 11.47 -0.23
N TYR A 85 12.68 11.52 -1.27
CA TYR A 85 12.11 10.34 -1.91
C TYR A 85 13.16 9.32 -2.37
N SER A 86 14.29 9.78 -2.92
CA SER A 86 15.40 8.91 -3.33
C SER A 86 16.05 8.18 -2.16
N THR A 87 16.19 8.83 -1.00
CA THR A 87 16.72 8.22 0.22
C THR A 87 15.74 7.21 0.80
N ALA A 88 14.44 7.55 0.86
CA ALA A 88 13.39 6.62 1.32
C ALA A 88 13.35 5.36 0.44
N THR A 89 13.36 5.54 -0.88
CA THR A 89 13.40 4.43 -1.84
C THR A 89 14.62 3.55 -1.60
N LYS A 90 15.83 4.13 -1.49
CA LYS A 90 17.06 3.37 -1.18
C LYS A 90 16.95 2.56 0.12
N ILE A 91 16.39 3.15 1.17
CA ILE A 91 16.16 2.46 2.45
C ILE A 91 15.22 1.27 2.25
N ILE A 92 14.08 1.48 1.59
CA ILE A 92 13.07 0.43 1.38
C ILE A 92 13.55 -0.67 0.42
N SER A 93 14.25 -0.32 -0.66
CA SER A 93 14.86 -1.30 -1.56
C SER A 93 15.94 -2.13 -0.85
N LYS A 94 16.73 -1.52 0.03
CA LYS A 94 17.82 -2.20 0.74
C LYS A 94 17.33 -3.08 1.90
N TYR A 95 16.48 -2.55 2.76
CA TYR A 95 16.07 -3.21 4.00
C TYR A 95 14.73 -3.94 3.88
N GLY A 96 13.94 -3.64 2.85
CA GLY A 96 12.63 -4.23 2.63
C GLY A 96 11.51 -3.59 3.46
N SER A 97 11.78 -3.17 4.70
CA SER A 97 10.82 -2.49 5.58
C SER A 97 11.51 -1.53 6.56
N VAL A 98 10.74 -0.60 7.15
CA VAL A 98 11.27 0.34 8.15
C VAL A 98 11.73 -0.36 9.44
N GLU A 99 11.06 -1.44 9.86
CA GLU A 99 11.48 -2.21 11.04
C GLU A 99 12.84 -2.87 10.80
N LYS A 100 13.04 -3.47 9.62
CA LYS A 100 14.32 -4.06 9.23
C LYS A 100 15.41 -3.00 9.09
N CYS A 101 15.06 -1.81 8.61
CA CYS A 101 15.97 -0.67 8.61
C CYS A 101 16.43 -0.37 10.04
N PHE A 102 15.51 -0.23 11.01
CA PHE A 102 15.85 0.07 12.40
C PHE A 102 16.70 -1.00 13.08
N ILE A 103 16.59 -2.27 12.66
CA ILE A 103 17.45 -3.35 13.17
C ILE A 103 18.87 -3.24 12.60
N ASN A 104 19.02 -2.84 11.32
CA ASN A 104 20.27 -2.91 10.56
C ASN A 104 20.76 -1.53 10.05
N MET A 105 20.75 -0.49 10.89
CA MET A 105 21.12 0.87 10.47
C MET A 105 22.63 1.10 10.30
N SER A 106 23.51 0.14 10.58
CA SER A 106 24.96 0.34 10.65
C SER A 106 25.58 0.98 9.40
N GLU A 107 25.05 0.67 8.21
CA GLU A 107 25.54 1.13 6.91
C GLU A 107 24.94 2.47 6.45
N LEU A 108 24.04 3.08 7.22
CA LEU A 108 23.53 4.41 6.93
C LEU A 108 24.52 5.50 7.38
N ASP A 109 24.49 6.64 6.71
CA ASP A 109 25.23 7.83 7.14
C ASP A 109 24.73 8.32 8.49
N GLU A 110 25.60 8.94 9.29
CA GLU A 110 25.23 9.36 10.65
C GLU A 110 24.13 10.41 10.68
N LYS A 111 23.99 11.20 9.61
CA LYS A 111 22.88 12.15 9.50
C LYS A 111 21.55 11.42 9.33
N ALA A 112 21.46 10.44 8.43
CA ALA A 112 20.24 9.64 8.27
C ALA A 112 19.92 8.79 9.51
N LYS A 113 20.92 8.16 10.15
CA LYS A 113 20.72 7.41 11.41
C LYS A 113 20.09 8.28 12.48
N ASN A 114 20.68 9.46 12.73
CA ASN A 114 20.16 10.40 13.71
C ASN A 114 18.75 10.90 13.36
N LEU A 115 18.49 11.16 12.08
CA LEU A 115 17.17 11.58 11.62
C LEU A 115 16.11 10.48 11.83
N LEU A 116 16.40 9.24 11.44
CA LEU A 116 15.49 8.11 11.59
C LEU A 116 15.26 7.78 13.06
N ASN A 117 16.31 7.77 13.89
CA ASN A 117 16.20 7.52 15.34
C ASN A 117 15.30 8.55 16.03
N LYS A 118 15.47 9.84 15.72
CA LYS A 118 14.63 10.92 16.28
C LYS A 118 13.15 10.80 15.91
N ASN A 119 12.84 10.13 14.80
CA ASN A 119 11.47 9.99 14.30
C ASN A 119 10.95 8.54 14.39
N ARG A 120 11.67 7.64 15.07
CA ARG A 120 11.40 6.18 15.04
C ARG A 120 9.97 5.83 15.40
N GLU A 121 9.48 6.30 16.54
CA GLU A 121 8.11 6.00 17.00
C GLU A 121 7.07 6.54 16.03
N ARG A 122 7.28 7.75 15.50
CA ARG A 122 6.37 8.35 14.52
C ARG A 122 6.35 7.56 13.21
N ILE A 123 7.51 7.13 12.71
CA ILE A 123 7.60 6.32 11.50
C ILE A 123 6.84 4.99 11.69
N LEU A 124 7.06 4.30 12.81
CA LEU A 124 6.35 3.05 13.10
C LEU A 124 4.83 3.26 13.22
N MET A 125 4.41 4.32 13.91
CA MET A 125 2.99 4.69 14.02
C MET A 125 2.38 5.05 12.65
N ASN A 126 3.07 5.88 11.86
CA ASN A 126 2.61 6.25 10.51
C ASN A 126 2.42 5.03 9.63
N LYS A 127 3.34 4.05 9.70
CA LYS A 127 3.20 2.79 8.98
C LYS A 127 1.95 2.04 9.41
N GLN A 128 1.69 1.94 10.72
CA GLN A 128 0.48 1.28 11.23
C GLN A 128 -0.79 1.93 10.69
N ILE A 129 -0.84 3.26 10.68
CA ILE A 129 -1.98 4.04 10.15
C ILE A 129 -2.15 3.81 8.64
N ALA A 130 -1.06 3.84 7.87
CA ALA A 130 -1.09 3.66 6.42
C ALA A 130 -1.35 2.19 5.98
N THR A 131 -1.30 1.23 6.90
CA THR A 131 -1.45 -0.19 6.58
C THR A 131 -2.92 -0.60 6.62
N ILE A 132 -3.45 -1.08 5.49
CA ILE A 132 -4.80 -1.64 5.41
C ILE A 132 -4.90 -2.92 6.23
N GLN A 133 -5.87 -2.97 7.14
CA GLN A 133 -6.18 -4.16 7.92
C GLN A 133 -6.70 -5.31 7.04
N ARG A 134 -6.07 -6.48 7.17
CA ARG A 134 -6.40 -7.70 6.40
C ARG A 134 -6.99 -8.84 7.26
N HIS A 135 -7.12 -8.62 8.56
CA HIS A 135 -7.51 -9.65 9.53
C HIS A 135 -8.67 -9.20 10.42
N VAL A 136 -9.51 -8.30 9.91
CA VAL A 136 -10.76 -7.91 10.59
C VAL A 136 -11.69 -9.13 10.64
N ASP A 137 -12.28 -9.41 11.80
CA ASP A 137 -13.33 -10.42 11.91
C ASP A 137 -14.61 -9.88 11.25
N ILE A 138 -15.02 -10.55 10.18
CA ILE A 138 -16.17 -10.18 9.35
C ILE A 138 -17.18 -11.33 9.24
N GLY A 139 -17.06 -12.33 10.12
CA GLY A 139 -17.92 -13.51 10.11
C GLY A 139 -17.78 -14.35 8.83
N ARG A 140 -18.82 -15.14 8.55
CA ARG A 140 -18.86 -16.01 7.36
C ARG A 140 -19.22 -15.18 6.12
N ILE A 141 -18.32 -15.19 5.14
CA ILE A 141 -18.58 -14.64 3.81
C ILE A 141 -18.92 -15.79 2.86
N ASP A 142 -19.90 -15.53 2.01
CA ASP A 142 -20.31 -16.41 0.94
C ASP A 142 -19.92 -15.80 -0.41
N PHE A 143 -19.05 -16.50 -1.14
CA PHE A 143 -18.58 -16.10 -2.47
C PHE A 143 -19.40 -16.72 -3.60
N ARG A 144 -20.59 -17.28 -3.32
CA ARG A 144 -21.51 -17.74 -4.37
C ARG A 144 -21.76 -16.62 -5.38
N PRO A 145 -21.75 -16.93 -6.69
CA PRO A 145 -22.03 -15.94 -7.73
C PRO A 145 -23.37 -15.23 -7.46
N LEU A 146 -23.30 -13.90 -7.33
CA LEU A 146 -24.50 -13.08 -7.24
C LEU A 146 -25.03 -12.84 -8.65
N HIS A 147 -26.21 -13.36 -8.94
CA HIS A 147 -26.92 -13.05 -10.18
C HIS A 147 -27.60 -11.68 -10.03
N ILE A 148 -26.97 -10.63 -10.55
CA ILE A 148 -27.56 -9.30 -10.59
C ILE A 148 -28.31 -9.14 -11.92
N ASN A 149 -29.63 -8.96 -11.86
CA ASN A 149 -30.44 -8.63 -13.04
C ASN A 149 -30.52 -7.09 -13.17
N TYR A 150 -29.74 -6.53 -14.10
CA TYR A 150 -29.64 -5.08 -14.33
C TYR A 150 -30.88 -4.44 -14.98
N LYS A 151 -31.95 -5.20 -15.25
CA LYS A 151 -33.15 -4.70 -15.94
C LYS A 151 -33.93 -3.57 -15.24
N GLY A 152 -33.56 -3.17 -14.02
CA GLY A 152 -34.26 -2.13 -13.25
C GLY A 152 -33.54 -0.78 -13.12
N PHE A 153 -32.37 -0.60 -13.76
CA PHE A 153 -31.53 0.61 -13.63
C PHE A 153 -31.31 1.39 -14.94
N LEU A 154 -32.10 1.10 -15.97
CA LEU A 154 -32.14 1.85 -17.23
C LEU A 154 -33.55 2.39 -17.49
#